data_AF-A0A5S3W1Y5-F1
#
_entry.id   AF-A0A5S3W1Y5-F1
#
_cell.length_a   1.000
_cell.length_b   1.000
_cell.length_c   1.000
_cell.angle_alpha   90.00
_cell.angle_beta   90.00
_cell.angle_gamma   90.00
#
_symmetry.space_group_name_H-M   'P 1'
#
loop_
_entity.id
_entity.type
_entity.pdbx_description
1 polymer ?
#
loop_
_entity_poly.entity_id
_entity_poly.type
_entity_poly.pdbx_seq_one_letter_code
_entity_poly.pdbx_strand_id
1 'polypeptide(L)'
;NDSLLSEVDYQRGREEFRAAVVCHDMTHIPASASWPNLQSAGVIVSYRKLDNQKQGELTYRYYISSANLSAQRLAEATRAHWHIDN
;
A
#
# COMPACT_ATOMS: atom_id res chain seq x y z
N ASN A 1 3.32 -1.57 -16.09
CA ASN A 1 1.95 -1.66 -15.56
C ASN A 1 1.91 -0.79 -14.32
N ASP A 2 1.09 0.28 -14.30
CA ASP A 2 1.19 1.35 -13.27
C ASP A 2 0.40 1.04 -11.98
N SER A 3 -0.19 -0.16 -11.92
CA SER A 3 -1.02 -0.65 -10.83
C SER A 3 -0.26 -1.43 -9.75
N LEU A 4 1.03 -1.75 -9.96
CA LEU A 4 1.86 -2.46 -9.00
C LEU A 4 3.25 -1.82 -8.91
N LEU A 5 3.67 -1.53 -7.69
CA LEU A 5 5.04 -1.18 -7.34
C LEU A 5 5.45 -2.04 -6.14
N SER A 6 6.62 -2.66 -6.19
CA SER A 6 7.16 -3.40 -5.05
C SER A 6 8.64 -3.16 -4.85
N GLU A 7 9.06 -3.12 -3.60
CA GLU A 7 10.43 -2.91 -3.16
C GLU A 7 10.78 -3.97 -2.14
N VAL A 8 12.04 -4.43 -2.19
CA VAL A 8 12.61 -5.37 -1.23
C VAL A 8 13.92 -4.80 -0.73
N ASP A 9 14.10 -4.77 0.58
CA ASP A 9 15.32 -4.32 1.24
C ASP A 9 15.81 -5.41 2.20
N TYR A 10 17.06 -5.83 1.97
CA TYR A 10 17.77 -6.77 2.82
C TYR A 10 18.92 -6.02 3.50
N GLN A 11 18.72 -5.66 4.75
CA GLN A 11 19.75 -5.06 5.60
C GLN A 11 20.27 -6.10 6.57
N ARG A 12 21.50 -5.94 7.09
CA ARG A 12 22.01 -6.86 8.11
C ARG A 12 21.06 -6.88 9.31
N GLY A 13 20.49 -8.05 9.62
CA GLY A 13 19.53 -8.18 10.72
C GLY A 13 18.06 -7.98 10.35
N ARG A 14 17.72 -7.62 9.09
CA ARG A 14 16.37 -7.25 8.69
C ARG A 14 16.03 -7.57 7.24
N GLU A 15 14.90 -8.22 7.05
CA GLU A 15 14.22 -8.40 5.76
C GLU A 15 12.98 -7.49 5.73
N GLU A 16 12.88 -6.62 4.73
CA GLU A 16 11.69 -5.77 4.50
C GLU A 16 11.19 -5.93 3.06
N PHE A 17 9.88 -6.08 2.93
CA PHE A 17 9.16 -6.07 1.65
C PHE A 17 8.04 -5.06 1.74
N ARG A 18 7.85 -4.26 0.69
CA ARG A 18 6.72 -3.34 0.57
C ARG A 18 6.17 -3.39 -0.84
N ALA A 19 4.85 -3.46 -0.97
CA ALA A 19 4.18 -3.31 -2.25
C ALA A 19 3.02 -2.32 -2.15
N ALA A 20 2.84 -1.55 -3.22
CA ALA A 20 1.67 -0.72 -3.48
C ALA A 20 0.93 -1.32 -4.67
N VAL A 21 -0.36 -1.58 -4.47
CA VAL A 21 -1.25 -2.08 -5.53
C VAL A 21 -2.43 -1.12 -5.66
N VAL A 22 -2.80 -0.78 -6.89
CA VAL A 22 -3.95 0.08 -7.18
C VAL A 22 -4.91 -0.63 -8.13
N CYS A 23 -6.20 -0.52 -7.82
CA CYS A 23 -7.32 -0.93 -8.66
C CYS A 23 -8.12 0.30 -9.08
N HIS A 24 -8.50 0.35 -10.36
CA HIS A 24 -9.35 1.38 -10.95
C HIS A 24 -10.76 0.87 -11.27
N ASP A 25 -10.96 -0.45 -11.25
CA ASP A 25 -12.27 -1.06 -11.43
C ASP A 25 -13.04 -1.10 -10.11
N MET A 26 -13.88 -0.09 -9.90
CA MET A 26 -14.68 0.06 -8.68
C MET A 26 -15.89 -0.88 -8.64
N THR A 27 -16.18 -1.62 -9.71
CA THR A 27 -17.25 -2.62 -9.71
C THR A 27 -16.96 -3.77 -8.73
N HIS A 28 -15.68 -4.00 -8.42
CA HIS A 28 -15.25 -4.95 -7.41
C HIS A 28 -15.43 -4.48 -5.96
N ILE A 29 -15.89 -3.24 -5.76
CA ILE A 29 -16.09 -2.63 -4.44
C ILE A 29 -17.59 -2.38 -4.25
N PRO A 30 -18.31 -3.25 -3.52
CA PRO A 30 -19.77 -3.12 -3.35
C PRO A 30 -20.19 -1.80 -2.71
N ALA A 31 -19.35 -1.22 -1.86
CA ALA A 31 -19.60 0.05 -1.19
C ALA A 31 -19.26 1.29 -2.03
N SER A 32 -18.77 1.12 -3.28
CA SER A 32 -18.35 2.25 -4.14
C SER A 32 -19.48 3.25 -4.41
N ALA A 33 -20.74 2.77 -4.47
CA ALA A 33 -21.91 3.62 -4.64
C ALA A 33 -22.10 4.65 -3.50
N SER A 34 -21.60 4.34 -2.30
CA SER A 34 -21.65 5.22 -1.12
C SER A 34 -20.52 6.26 -1.09
N TRP A 35 -19.54 6.16 -1.99
CA TRP A 35 -18.36 7.03 -2.04
C TRP A 35 -18.36 7.85 -3.32
N PRO A 36 -19.06 9.01 -3.32
CA PRO A 36 -19.14 9.84 -4.52
C PRO A 36 -17.75 10.25 -4.99
N ASN A 37 -17.52 10.17 -6.29
CA ASN A 37 -16.25 10.46 -6.95
C ASN A 37 -15.11 9.48 -6.68
N LEU A 38 -15.37 8.28 -6.13
CA LEU A 38 -14.35 7.24 -6.01
C LEU A 38 -13.76 6.89 -7.39
N GLN A 39 -12.44 7.05 -7.54
CA GLN A 39 -11.74 6.78 -8.80
C GLN A 39 -10.72 5.64 -8.68
N SER A 40 -10.15 5.42 -7.49
CA SER A 40 -9.22 4.33 -7.28
C SER A 40 -9.28 3.80 -5.85
N ALA A 41 -8.91 2.53 -5.70
CA ALA A 41 -8.65 1.91 -4.42
C ALA A 41 -7.24 1.34 -4.42
N GLY A 42 -6.57 1.43 -3.29
CA GLY A 42 -5.18 1.02 -3.15
C GLY A 42 -4.96 0.16 -1.92
N VAL A 43 -3.93 -0.68 -1.96
CA VAL A 43 -3.42 -1.38 -0.78
C VAL A 43 -1.91 -1.22 -0.69
N ILE A 44 -1.43 -0.89 0.51
CA ILE A 44 -0.02 -1.07 0.88
C ILE A 44 0.11 -2.38 1.63
N VAL A 45 0.89 -3.30 1.07
CA VAL A 45 1.32 -4.52 1.72
C VAL A 45 2.73 -4.27 2.27
N SER A 46 2.94 -4.54 3.55
CA SER A 46 4.26 -4.42 4.18
C SER A 46 4.57 -5.70 4.92
N TYR A 47 5.75 -6.25 4.71
CA TYR A 47 6.30 -7.34 5.50
C TYR A 47 7.63 -6.91 6.09
N ARG A 48 7.84 -7.21 7.37
CA ARG A 48 9.10 -6.93 8.07
C ARG A 48 9.45 -8.09 8.97
N LYS A 49 10.69 -8.56 8.90
CA LYS A 49 11.23 -9.59 9.79
C LYS A 49 12.63 -9.20 10.25
N LEU A 50 12.87 -9.31 11.55
CA LEU A 50 14.21 -9.20 12.11
C LEU A 50 14.83 -10.60 12.24
N ASP A 51 16.15 -10.73 12.09
CA ASP A 51 16.85 -12.02 12.15
C ASP A 51 16.64 -12.76 13.49
N ASN A 52 16.44 -12.00 14.58
CA ASN A 52 16.17 -12.55 15.91
C ASN A 52 14.69 -12.94 16.12
N GLN A 53 13.82 -12.72 15.13
CA GLN A 53 12.40 -13.08 15.18
C GLN A 53 12.14 -14.32 14.33
N LYS A 54 11.38 -15.27 14.90
CA LYS A 54 10.97 -16.50 14.19
C LYS A 54 9.95 -16.23 13.08
N GLN A 55 9.15 -15.17 13.22
CA GLN A 55 8.10 -14.79 12.28
C GLN A 55 8.21 -13.30 11.98
N GLY A 56 7.94 -12.93 10.73
CA GLY A 56 7.80 -11.53 10.35
C GLY A 56 6.38 -11.02 10.57
N GLU A 57 6.25 -9.70 10.58
CA GLU A 57 4.98 -9.00 10.65
C GLU A 57 4.51 -8.66 9.23
N LEU A 58 3.28 -9.03 8.90
CA LEU A 58 2.63 -8.74 7.61
C LEU A 58 1.44 -7.80 7.86
N THR A 59 1.44 -6.64 7.21
CA THR A 59 0.40 -5.62 7.36
C THR A 59 -0.22 -5.27 6.00
N TYR A 60 -1.53 -5.09 6.00
CA TYR A 60 -2.29 -4.57 4.87
C TYR A 60 -2.95 -3.26 5.27
N ARG A 61 -2.80 -2.22 4.45
CA ARG A 61 -3.53 -0.96 4.62
C ARG A 61 -4.23 -0.58 3.35
N TYR A 62 -5.55 -0.46 3.45
CA TYR A 62 -6.42 -0.15 2.34
C TYR A 62 -6.73 1.34 2.31
N TYR A 63 -6.76 1.88 1.11
CA TYR A 63 -7.01 3.27 0.83
C TYR A 63 -8.06 3.37 -0.28
N ILE A 64 -8.90 4.39 -0.20
CA ILE A 64 -9.78 4.81 -1.27
C ILE A 64 -9.43 6.24 -1.65
N SER A 65 -9.55 6.57 -2.93
CA SER A 65 -9.23 7.90 -3.43
C SER A 65 -10.21 8.36 -4.50
N SER A 66 -10.54 9.64 -4.44
CA SER A 66 -11.27 10.33 -5.51
C SER A 66 -10.37 10.73 -6.68
N ALA A 67 -9.06 10.51 -6.57
CA ALA A 67 -8.11 10.70 -7.66
C ALA A 67 -7.79 9.36 -8.35
N ASN A 68 -7.44 9.43 -9.63
CA ASN A 68 -6.84 8.33 -10.36
C ASN A 68 -5.37 8.18 -9.94
N LEU A 69 -5.10 7.22 -9.05
CA LEU A 69 -3.78 6.97 -8.49
C LEU A 69 -2.97 5.98 -9.34
N SER A 70 -1.65 6.17 -9.37
CA SER A 70 -0.69 5.13 -9.72
C SER A 70 -0.17 4.45 -8.45
N ALA A 71 0.41 3.26 -8.57
CA ALA A 71 1.05 2.57 -7.46
C ALA A 71 2.20 3.39 -6.85
N GLN A 72 2.94 4.14 -7.67
CA GLN A 72 3.97 5.07 -7.20
C GLN A 72 3.38 6.20 -6.35
N ARG A 73 2.33 6.88 -6.85
CA ARG A 73 1.67 7.95 -6.09
C ARG A 73 1.10 7.46 -4.76
N LEU A 74 0.53 6.26 -4.74
CA LEU A 74 0.06 5.64 -3.50
C LEU A 74 1.22 5.40 -2.52
N ALA A 75 2.35 4.85 -2.98
CA ALA A 75 3.53 4.63 -2.15
C ALA A 75 4.13 5.94 -1.60
N GLU A 76 4.19 6.99 -2.41
CA GLU A 76 4.66 8.32 -2.01
C GLU A 76 3.72 8.98 -0.99
N ALA A 77 2.42 9.00 -1.27
CA ALA A 77 1.41 9.60 -0.40
C ALA A 77 1.38 8.92 0.97
N THR A 78 1.49 7.59 1.00
CA THR A 78 1.54 6.86 2.27
C THR A 78 2.83 7.15 3.03
N ARG A 79 4.01 7.12 2.40
CA ARG A 79 5.27 7.51 3.07
C ARG A 79 5.20 8.92 3.69
N ALA A 80 4.63 9.89 2.97
CA ALA A 80 4.46 11.25 3.48
C ALA A 80 3.50 11.31 4.69
N HIS A 81 2.43 10.52 4.68
CA HIS A 81 1.45 10.47 5.76
C HIS A 81 2.05 9.99 7.09
N TRP A 82 2.96 9.01 7.07
CA TRP A 82 3.65 8.55 8.28
C TRP A 82 4.60 9.58 8.89
N HIS A 83 5.08 10.55 8.10
CA HIS A 83 5.98 11.57 8.64
C HIS A 83 5.23 12.61 9.49
N ILE A 84 3.90 12.67 9.37
CA ILE A 84 3.05 13.62 10.11
C ILE A 84 2.71 13.09 11.51
N ASP A 85 2.58 11.76 11.66
CA ASP A 85 2.14 11.11 12.91
C ASP A 85 3.29 10.53 13.76
N ASN A 86 4.55 10.64 13.30
CA ASN A 86 5.76 10.24 14.04
C ASN A 86 6.54 11.44 14.57
#